data_AF-A0A4W5KSP0-F1
#
_entry.id   AF-A0A4W5KSP0-F1
#
_cell.length_a   1.000
_cell.length_b   1.000
_cell.length_c   1.000
_cell.angle_alpha   90.00
_cell.angle_beta   90.00
_cell.angle_gamma   90.00
#
_symmetry.space_group_name_H-M   'P 1'
#
loop_
_entity.id
_entity.type
_entity.pdbx_description
1 polymer ?
#
loop_
_entity_poly.entity_id
_entity_poly.type
_entity_poly.pdbx_seq_one_letter_code
_entity_poly.pdbx_strand_id
1 'polypeptide(L)'
;MPSDYDKDAYPEPPRQTPIVDKQTTLPNPALILTKLFYYSVDLPVTTFRELVEGIHSGNKYNYYHQKFRRVPELTECTEGDYTCYYEAEMQWRRDHKVDQEIVKVVQERLRACQQREGTSYHQNCSKDYMDHSNILVSLRSGGIHPR
;
A
#
# COMPACT_ATOMS: atom_id res chain seq x y z
N MET A 1 7.38 -10.76 5.81
CA MET A 1 6.72 -9.96 4.76
C MET A 1 7.68 -9.86 3.59
N PRO A 2 7.28 -10.15 2.34
CA PRO A 2 8.14 -9.92 1.20
C PRO A 2 8.61 -8.46 1.21
N SER A 3 9.88 -8.23 0.93
CA SER A 3 10.55 -6.93 1.01
C SER A 3 10.14 -5.93 -0.08
N ASP A 4 9.10 -6.25 -0.85
CA ASP A 4 8.81 -5.65 -2.16
C ASP A 4 7.76 -4.52 -2.10
N TYR A 5 7.34 -4.10 -0.90
CA TYR A 5 6.53 -2.90 -0.78
C TYR A 5 7.44 -1.68 -0.69
N ASP A 6 7.26 -0.72 -1.61
CA ASP A 6 7.96 0.57 -1.56
C ASP A 6 7.67 1.24 -0.20
N LYS A 7 8.69 1.34 0.64
CA LYS A 7 8.60 1.96 1.97
C LYS A 7 8.16 3.42 1.90
N ASP A 8 8.47 4.08 0.78
CA ASP A 8 8.08 5.45 0.51
C ASP A 8 6.57 5.56 0.23
N ALA A 9 5.98 4.54 -0.40
CA ALA A 9 4.55 4.46 -0.66
C ALA A 9 3.75 3.98 0.57
N TYR A 10 4.36 3.22 1.48
CA TYR A 10 3.72 2.75 2.72
C TYR A 10 4.67 2.93 3.91
N PRO A 11 4.74 4.15 4.49
CA PRO A 11 5.66 4.43 5.57
C PRO A 11 5.21 3.75 6.88
N GLU A 12 6.14 3.01 7.47
CA GLU A 12 6.00 2.41 8.80
C GLU A 12 7.04 2.99 9.75
N PRO A 13 6.63 3.59 10.90
CA PRO A 13 7.59 4.00 11.89
C PRO A 13 8.28 2.76 12.49
N PRO A 14 9.53 2.88 12.95
CA PRO A 14 10.24 1.76 13.55
C PRO A 14 9.45 1.22 14.76
N ARG A 15 9.31 -0.10 14.82
CA ARG A 15 8.60 -0.76 15.93
C ARG A 15 9.41 -0.60 17.21
N GLN A 16 8.85 0.10 18.20
CA GLN A 16 9.39 0.21 19.54
C GLN A 16 8.56 -0.67 20.47
N THR A 17 9.08 -1.83 20.84
CA THR A 17 8.47 -2.68 21.85
C THR A 17 9.21 -2.46 23.18
N PRO A 18 8.49 -2.27 24.30
CA PRO A 18 9.15 -2.18 25.60
C PRO A 18 9.89 -3.47 25.91
N ILE A 19 10.96 -3.36 26.69
CA ILE A 19 11.68 -4.52 27.21
C ILE A 19 10.72 -5.28 28.13
N VAL A 20 10.65 -6.60 27.97
CA VAL A 20 9.78 -7.44 28.81
C VAL A 20 10.44 -7.61 30.19
N ASP A 21 10.07 -6.73 31.13
CA ASP A 21 10.54 -6.81 32.51
C ASP A 21 9.80 -7.92 33.28
N LYS A 22 10.52 -8.96 33.68
CA LYS A 22 9.97 -10.07 34.47
C LYS A 22 9.84 -9.66 35.93
N GLN A 23 8.71 -9.05 36.29
CA GLN A 23 8.42 -8.66 37.68
C GLN A 23 8.16 -9.86 38.62
N THR A 24 7.86 -11.04 38.06
CA THR A 24 7.57 -12.25 38.84
C THR A 24 8.40 -13.44 38.36
N THR A 25 8.65 -14.40 39.26
CA THR A 25 9.38 -15.65 38.98
C THR A 25 8.53 -16.71 38.27
N LEU A 26 7.21 -16.50 38.21
CA LEU A 26 6.27 -17.37 37.53
C LEU A 26 6.34 -17.13 36.00
N PRO A 27 6.38 -18.19 35.18
CA PRO A 27 6.40 -18.03 33.73
C PRO A 27 5.06 -17.44 33.23
N ASN A 28 5.13 -16.35 32.46
CA ASN A 28 3.95 -15.75 31.84
C ASN A 28 3.33 -16.76 30.84
N PRO A 29 2.04 -17.15 31.00
CA PRO A 29 1.38 -18.11 30.10
C PRO A 29 1.36 -17.65 28.64
N ALA A 30 1.39 -16.34 28.37
CA ALA A 30 1.47 -15.80 27.02
C ALA A 30 2.76 -16.23 26.30
N LEU A 31 3.89 -16.33 27.02
CA LEU A 31 5.17 -16.77 26.44
C LEU A 31 5.19 -18.27 26.13
N ILE A 32 4.41 -19.06 26.86
CA ILE A 32 4.27 -20.50 26.62
C ILE A 32 3.41 -20.71 25.36
N LEU A 33 2.28 -19.99 25.27
CA LEU A 33 1.39 -20.05 24.12
C LEU A 33 2.06 -19.59 22.82
N THR A 34 2.83 -18.50 22.85
CA THR A 34 3.57 -18.04 21.65
C THR A 34 4.62 -19.04 21.20
N LYS A 35 5.33 -19.69 22.13
CA LYS A 35 6.27 -20.77 21.80
C LYS A 35 5.56 -22.00 21.23
N LEU A 36 4.44 -22.40 21.81
CA LEU A 36 3.64 -23.51 21.29
C LEU A 36 3.15 -23.22 19.87
N PHE A 37 2.63 -22.01 19.62
CA PHE A 37 2.21 -21.59 18.29
C PHE A 37 3.38 -21.61 17.29
N TYR A 38 4.54 -21.11 17.68
CA TYR A 38 5.74 -21.11 16.85
C TYR A 38 6.14 -22.53 16.39
N TYR A 39 6.20 -23.48 17.33
CA TYR A 39 6.63 -24.85 17.01
C TYR A 39 5.53 -25.69 16.32
N SER A 40 4.26 -25.44 16.64
CA SER A 40 3.15 -26.24 16.09
C SER A 40 2.64 -25.74 14.75
N VAL A 41 2.71 -24.43 14.48
CA VAL A 41 2.11 -23.80 13.29
C VAL A 41 3.16 -23.07 12.45
N ASP A 42 3.88 -22.10 13.01
CA ASP A 42 4.78 -21.26 12.19
C ASP A 42 5.92 -22.07 11.56
N LEU A 43 6.59 -22.94 12.31
CA LEU A 43 7.71 -23.75 11.83
C LEU A 43 7.31 -24.69 10.67
N PRO A 44 6.25 -25.52 10.78
CA PRO A 44 5.84 -26.35 9.65
C PRO A 44 5.34 -25.52 8.45
N VAL A 45 4.66 -24.38 8.68
CA VAL A 45 4.21 -23.51 7.58
C VAL A 45 5.37 -22.86 6.84
N THR A 46 6.39 -22.40 7.56
CA THR A 46 7.58 -21.78 6.97
C THR A 46 8.40 -22.78 6.15
N THR A 47 8.63 -23.99 6.67
CA THR A 47 9.32 -25.04 5.90
C THR A 47 8.55 -25.46 4.65
N PHE A 48 7.22 -25.53 4.71
CA PHE A 48 6.40 -25.77 3.52
C PHE A 48 6.50 -24.62 2.50
N ARG A 49 6.49 -23.37 2.96
CA ARG A 49 6.69 -22.20 2.08
C ARG A 49 8.03 -22.26 1.35
N GLU A 50 9.11 -22.61 2.06
CA GLU A 50 10.44 -22.76 1.48
C GLU A 50 10.51 -23.87 0.42
N LEU A 51 9.83 -25.01 0.64
CA LEU A 51 9.74 -26.07 -0.37
C LEU A 51 9.03 -25.59 -1.64
N VAL A 52 7.92 -24.86 -1.49
CA VAL A 52 7.16 -24.31 -2.62
C VAL A 52 7.97 -23.23 -3.37
N GLU A 53 8.63 -22.33 -2.63
CA GLU A 53 9.53 -21.33 -3.20
C GLU A 53 10.70 -21.98 -3.95
N GLY A 54 11.25 -23.09 -3.44
CA GLY A 54 12.29 -23.88 -4.11
C GLY A 54 11.83 -24.40 -5.48
N ILE A 55 10.62 -24.95 -5.57
CA ILE A 55 10.03 -25.40 -6.85
C ILE A 55 9.79 -24.20 -7.79
N HIS A 56 9.23 -23.10 -7.27
CA HIS A 56 8.96 -21.91 -8.07
C HIS A 56 10.23 -21.24 -8.60
N SER A 57 11.32 -21.27 -7.83
CA SER A 57 12.60 -20.68 -8.21
C SER A 57 13.20 -21.32 -9.47
N GLY A 58 12.90 -22.60 -9.71
CA GLY A 58 13.33 -23.32 -10.92
C GLY A 58 12.65 -22.86 -12.21
N ASN A 59 11.46 -22.24 -12.11
CA ASN A 59 10.64 -21.79 -13.25
C ASN A 59 10.10 -20.36 -13.03
N LYS A 60 11.00 -19.39 -12.85
CA LYS A 60 10.60 -18.00 -12.61
C LYS A 60 10.06 -17.34 -13.88
N TYR A 61 8.77 -16.97 -13.87
CA TYR A 61 8.16 -16.15 -14.92
C TYR A 61 8.35 -14.67 -14.61
N ASN A 62 8.83 -13.91 -15.60
CA ASN A 62 8.98 -12.46 -15.47
C ASN A 62 7.73 -11.76 -16.04
N TYR A 63 7.19 -10.80 -15.28
CA TYR A 63 6.14 -9.91 -15.73
C TYR A 63 6.62 -8.46 -15.66
N TYR A 64 6.13 -7.61 -16.56
CA TYR A 64 6.51 -6.21 -16.64
C TYR A 64 5.30 -5.31 -16.49
N HIS A 65 5.49 -4.19 -15.81
CA HIS A 65 4.48 -3.15 -15.71
C HIS A 65 4.35 -2.41 -17.05
N GLN A 66 3.13 -2.32 -17.57
CA GLN A 66 2.84 -1.62 -18.82
C GLN A 66 3.03 -0.11 -18.63
N LYS A 67 3.81 0.52 -19.52
CA LYS A 67 4.00 1.97 -19.55
C LYS A 67 3.28 2.56 -20.74
N PHE A 68 2.29 3.41 -20.49
CA PHE A 68 1.57 4.13 -21.53
C PHE A 68 2.26 5.46 -21.81
N ARG A 69 2.47 5.78 -23.09
CA ARG A 69 2.89 7.12 -23.51
C ARG A 69 1.74 8.11 -23.34
N ARG A 70 2.06 9.38 -23.08
CA ARG A 70 1.08 10.46 -23.08
C ARG A 70 0.66 10.80 -24.51
N VAL A 71 -0.60 11.14 -24.65
CA VAL A 71 -1.35 11.58 -25.83
C VAL A 71 -1.79 13.02 -25.58
N PRO A 72 -1.93 13.86 -26.63
CA PRO A 72 -2.52 15.20 -26.51
C PRO A 72 -3.88 15.17 -25.78
N GLU A 73 -4.17 16.26 -25.09
CA GLU A 73 -5.45 16.44 -24.40
C GLU A 73 -6.58 16.80 -25.38
N LEU A 74 -7.81 16.71 -24.90
CA LEU A 74 -9.00 17.05 -25.71
C LEU A 74 -9.01 18.52 -26.17
N THR A 75 -8.35 19.41 -25.43
CA THR A 75 -8.21 20.85 -25.73
C THR A 75 -7.35 21.13 -26.96
N GLU A 76 -6.46 20.22 -27.32
CA GLU A 76 -5.53 20.35 -28.44
C GLU A 76 -6.08 19.70 -29.73
N CYS A 77 -7.16 18.93 -29.63
CA CYS A 77 -7.79 18.24 -30.76
C CYS A 77 -8.59 19.20 -31.65
N THR A 78 -8.52 19.00 -32.97
CA THR A 78 -9.35 19.74 -33.94
C THR A 78 -10.80 19.29 -33.89
N GLU A 79 -11.72 20.19 -34.26
CA GLU A 79 -13.14 19.86 -34.36
C GLU A 79 -13.40 18.81 -35.45
N GLY A 80 -14.01 17.68 -35.07
CA GLY A 80 -14.36 16.59 -35.99
C GLY A 80 -13.32 15.48 -36.13
N ASP A 81 -12.17 15.55 -35.45
CA ASP A 81 -11.22 14.43 -35.38
C ASP A 81 -11.59 13.43 -34.27
N TYR A 82 -12.39 12.43 -34.63
CA TYR A 82 -12.82 11.38 -33.70
C TYR A 82 -11.67 10.50 -33.18
N THR A 83 -10.56 10.39 -33.91
CA THR A 83 -9.41 9.57 -33.47
C THR A 83 -8.71 10.25 -32.31
N CYS A 84 -8.47 11.56 -32.43
CA CYS A 84 -7.90 12.38 -31.36
C CYS A 84 -8.78 12.33 -30.10
N TYR A 85 -10.10 12.46 -30.27
CA TYR A 85 -11.05 12.38 -29.14
C TYR A 85 -10.99 11.03 -28.43
N TYR A 86 -10.94 9.94 -29.19
CA TYR A 86 -10.88 8.61 -28.62
C TYR A 86 -9.60 8.38 -27.81
N GLU A 87 -8.44 8.79 -28.35
CA GLU A 87 -7.17 8.61 -27.64
C GLU A 87 -7.09 9.46 -26.36
N ALA A 88 -7.54 10.72 -26.43
CA ALA A 88 -7.60 11.63 -25.29
C ALA A 88 -8.56 11.11 -24.19
N GLU A 89 -9.75 10.64 -24.58
CA GLU A 89 -10.71 10.08 -23.63
C GLU A 89 -10.17 8.81 -22.97
N MET A 90 -9.50 7.94 -23.73
CA MET A 90 -8.89 6.73 -23.18
C MET A 90 -7.73 7.03 -22.22
N GLN A 91 -6.97 8.09 -22.47
CA GLN A 91 -5.98 8.58 -21.50
C GLN A 91 -6.65 9.06 -20.22
N TRP A 92 -7.66 9.93 -20.33
CA TRP A 92 -8.40 10.44 -19.17
C TRP A 92 -9.04 9.31 -18.34
N ARG A 93 -9.64 8.31 -18.97
CA ARG A 93 -10.22 7.14 -18.28
C ARG A 93 -9.17 6.32 -17.53
N ARG A 94 -7.94 6.22 -18.04
CA ARG A 94 -6.83 5.54 -17.34
C ARG A 94 -6.35 6.37 -16.16
N ASP A 95 -6.12 7.65 -16.36
CA ASP A 95 -5.67 8.56 -15.30
C ASP A 95 -6.71 8.65 -14.17
N HIS A 96 -8.00 8.67 -14.49
CA HIS A 96 -9.07 8.62 -13.49
C HIS A 96 -9.03 7.34 -12.64
N LYS A 97 -8.69 6.19 -13.23
CA LYS A 97 -8.51 4.94 -12.46
C LYS A 97 -7.27 5.01 -11.57
N VAL A 98 -6.17 5.57 -12.06
CA VAL A 98 -4.95 5.78 -11.25
C VAL A 98 -5.25 6.68 -10.07
N ASP A 99 -5.99 7.77 -10.30
CA ASP A 99 -6.44 8.70 -9.25
C ASP A 99 -7.29 8.00 -8.17
N GLN A 100 -8.18 7.08 -8.55
CA GLN A 100 -8.94 6.27 -7.59
C GLN A 100 -8.03 5.37 -6.74
N GLU A 101 -7.00 4.77 -7.34
CA GLU A 101 -6.03 3.97 -6.58
C GLU A 101 -5.17 4.84 -5.66
N ILE A 102 -4.80 6.06 -6.07
CA ILE A 102 -4.07 7.01 -5.21
C ILE A 102 -4.87 7.33 -3.94
N VAL A 103 -6.19 7.57 -4.06
CA VAL A 103 -7.06 7.79 -2.90
C VAL A 103 -7.08 6.59 -1.98
N LYS A 104 -7.18 5.38 -2.54
CA LYS A 104 -7.19 4.15 -1.74
C LYS A 104 -5.88 3.99 -0.97
N VAL A 105 -4.73 4.21 -1.60
CA VAL A 105 -3.42 4.14 -0.93
C VAL A 105 -3.35 5.12 0.25
N VAL A 106 -3.78 6.37 0.04
CA VAL A 106 -3.73 7.39 1.09
C VAL A 106 -4.73 7.08 2.21
N GLN A 107 -5.89 6.54 1.87
CA GLN A 107 -6.87 6.06 2.84
C GLN A 107 -6.33 4.86 3.65
N GLU A 108 -5.61 3.93 3.02
CA GLU A 108 -4.94 2.82 3.70
C GLU A 108 -3.86 3.32 4.66
N ARG A 109 -3.08 4.33 4.27
CA ARG A 109 -2.11 4.98 5.18
C ARG A 109 -2.79 5.55 6.41
N LEU A 110 -3.87 6.32 6.22
CA LEU A 110 -4.64 6.90 7.33
C LEU A 110 -5.21 5.82 8.27
N ARG A 111 -5.77 4.74 7.71
CA ARG A 111 -6.29 3.60 8.50
C ARG A 111 -5.18 2.86 9.24
N ALA A 112 -4.04 2.61 8.58
CA ALA A 112 -2.89 1.97 9.21
C ALA A 112 -2.33 2.81 10.36
N CYS A 113 -2.26 4.13 10.17
CA CYS A 113 -1.87 5.08 11.20
C CYS A 113 -2.83 5.04 12.41
N GLN A 114 -4.15 5.11 12.17
CA GLN A 114 -5.16 5.00 13.22
C GLN A 114 -5.05 3.69 14.00
N GLN A 115 -4.86 2.57 13.31
CA GLN A 115 -4.73 1.24 13.95
C GLN A 115 -3.45 1.11 14.79
N ARG A 116 -2.34 1.73 14.36
CA ARG A 116 -1.06 1.68 15.08
C ARG A 116 -1.07 2.54 16.35
N GLU A 117 -1.65 3.74 16.27
CA GLU A 117 -1.62 4.72 17.36
C GLU A 117 -2.71 4.47 18.41
N GLY A 118 -3.80 3.79 18.03
CA GLY A 118 -4.87 3.43 18.95
C GLY A 118 -5.57 4.66 19.50
N THR A 119 -5.36 4.99 20.77
CA THR A 119 -6.05 6.11 21.44
C THR A 119 -5.43 7.48 21.15
N SER A 120 -4.13 7.54 20.80
CA SER A 120 -3.41 8.79 20.54
C SER A 120 -3.47 9.25 19.08
N TYR A 121 -4.33 8.63 18.27
CA TYR A 121 -4.38 8.83 16.82
C TYR A 121 -4.68 10.26 16.37
N HIS A 122 -5.41 11.03 17.17
CA HIS A 122 -5.77 12.40 16.82
C HIS A 122 -4.56 13.36 16.72
N GLN A 123 -3.51 13.12 17.51
CA GLN A 123 -2.34 14.01 17.55
C GLN A 123 -1.26 13.55 16.57
N ASN A 124 -0.96 12.25 16.60
CA ASN A 124 0.17 11.69 15.86
C ASN A 124 -0.16 11.48 14.37
N CYS A 125 -1.43 11.21 14.02
CA CYS A 125 -1.87 10.99 12.64
C CYS A 125 -2.26 12.24 11.84
N SER A 126 -1.96 13.44 12.35
CA SER A 126 -2.40 14.70 11.74
C SER A 126 -1.90 14.89 10.30
N LYS A 127 -0.68 14.44 9.99
CA LYS A 127 -0.08 14.53 8.65
C LYS A 127 -0.88 13.73 7.61
N ASP A 128 -1.16 12.46 7.90
CA ASP A 128 -1.86 11.57 6.97
C ASP A 128 -3.30 12.04 6.71
N TYR A 129 -3.93 12.66 7.72
CA TYR A 129 -5.24 13.28 7.57
C TYR A 129 -5.21 14.48 6.63
N MET A 130 -4.20 15.36 6.77
CA MET A 130 -4.02 16.51 5.89
C MET A 130 -3.76 16.06 4.45
N ASP A 131 -2.88 15.09 4.26
CA ASP A 131 -2.56 14.54 2.94
C ASP A 131 -3.81 13.96 2.26
N HIS A 132 -4.62 13.19 3.00
CA HIS A 132 -5.90 12.69 2.52
C HIS A 132 -6.87 13.82 2.14
N SER A 133 -7.00 14.85 2.97
CA SER A 133 -7.90 15.97 2.69
C SER A 133 -7.47 16.77 1.45
N ASN A 134 -6.16 16.99 1.26
CA ASN A 134 -5.61 17.73 0.13
C ASN A 134 -5.87 17.01 -1.19
N ILE A 135 -5.73 15.68 -1.19
CA ILE A 135 -5.98 14.84 -2.36
C ILE A 135 -7.47 14.80 -2.71
N LEU A 136 -8.36 14.75 -1.72
CA LEU A 136 -9.79 14.84 -1.98
C LEU A 136 -10.21 16.19 -2.56
N VAL A 137 -9.58 17.28 -2.09
CA VAL A 137 -9.81 18.62 -2.64
C VAL A 137 -9.33 18.70 -4.08
N SER A 138 -8.12 18.20 -4.40
CA SER A 138 -7.57 18.24 -5.77
C SER A 138 -8.43 17.44 -6.75
N LEU A 139 -8.90 16.25 -6.34
CA LEU A 139 -9.82 15.45 -7.14
C LEU A 139 -11.14 16.15 -7.41
N ARG A 140 -11.69 16.85 -6.41
CA ARG A 140 -12.92 17.62 -6.58
C ARG A 140 -12.73 18.82 -7.53
N SER A 141 -11.55 19.44 -7.52
CA SER A 141 -11.26 20.63 -8.35
C SER A 141 -10.87 20.32 -9.79
N GLY A 142 -10.54 19.07 -10.13
CA GLY A 142 -10.23 18.72 -11.52
C GLY A 142 -9.21 17.62 -11.78
N GLY A 143 -8.78 16.87 -10.75
CA GLY A 143 -7.81 15.78 -10.89
C GLY A 143 -6.48 16.08 -10.20
N ILE A 144 -5.69 15.04 -9.93
CA ILE A 144 -4.42 15.15 -9.20
C ILE A 144 -3.27 15.53 -10.15
N HIS A 145 -3.39 15.16 -11.42
CA HIS A 145 -2.35 15.38 -12.42
C HIS A 145 -2.51 16.75 -13.09
N PRO A 146 -1.40 17.47 -13.34
CA PRO A 146 -1.46 18.70 -14.12
C PRO A 146 -2.01 18.35 -15.51
N ARG A 147 -3.11 19.02 -15.86
CA ARG A 147 -3.61 19.09 -17.24
C ARG A 147 -2.78 20.11 -18.00
#